data_AF-A0A9W8Y6Y8-F1
#
_entry.id   AF-A0A9W8Y6Y8-F1
#
_cell.length_a   1.000
_cell.length_b   1.000
_cell.length_c   1.000
_cell.angle_alpha   90.00
_cell.angle_beta   90.00
_cell.angle_gamma   90.00
#
_symmetry.space_group_name_H-M   'P 1'
#
loop_
_entity.id
_entity.type
_entity.pdbx_description
1 polymer ?
#
loop_
_entity_poly.entity_id
_entity_poly.type
_entity_poly.pdbx_seq_one_letter_code
_entity_poly.pdbx_strand_id
1 'polypeptide(L)'
;MTAEQQTVLILGAGPNIGAGVAEQFADNGYKVVLTSRKQHDDATPAYSYVQGDLSDPMSVVEIFAKVREISGEPSVVVYNAAAVSRTAKENTFDLELSTFESDLNVNTTSVFVAIKEALKSFTSLPASASKTFIYTYVSIQPPISKAGLV
;
A
#
# COMPACT_ATOMS: atom_id res chain seq x y z
N MET A 1 31.34 -10.37 -4.34
CA MET A 1 30.30 -9.31 -4.34
C MET A 1 29.03 -9.95 -3.83
N THR A 2 28.58 -9.59 -2.64
CA THR A 2 27.28 -10.04 -2.12
C THR A 2 26.19 -9.46 -3.02
N ALA A 3 25.20 -10.26 -3.41
CA ALA A 3 24.07 -9.76 -4.17
C ALA A 3 23.43 -8.59 -3.39
N GLU A 4 23.13 -7.49 -4.09
CA GLU A 4 22.52 -6.33 -3.47
C GLU A 4 21.13 -6.72 -2.94
N GLN A 5 20.87 -6.35 -1.68
CA GLN A 5 19.66 -6.72 -0.99
C GLN A 5 18.45 -6.01 -1.64
N GLN A 6 17.45 -6.78 -2.08
CA GLN A 6 16.26 -6.26 -2.75
C GLN A 6 15.34 -5.53 -1.78
N THR A 7 14.58 -4.57 -2.30
CA THR A 7 13.63 -3.76 -1.53
C THR A 7 12.20 -4.12 -1.89
N VAL A 8 11.37 -4.32 -0.86
CA VAL A 8 9.91 -4.35 -0.97
C VAL A 8 9.30 -3.07 -0.39
N LEU A 9 8.42 -2.45 -1.16
CA LEU A 9 7.58 -1.34 -0.71
C LEU A 9 6.16 -1.86 -0.47
N ILE A 10 5.63 -1.68 0.74
CA ILE A 10 4.26 -2.05 1.11
C ILE A 10 3.44 -0.79 1.35
N LEU A 11 2.54 -0.49 0.41
CA LEU A 11 1.62 0.64 0.48
C LEU A 11 0.34 0.23 1.23
N GLY A 12 0.05 0.86 2.36
CA GLY A 12 -1.10 0.51 3.19
C GLY A 12 -0.80 -0.54 4.26
N ALA A 13 0.34 -0.41 4.93
CA ALA A 13 0.73 -1.25 6.07
C ALA A 13 -0.02 -0.83 7.35
N GLY A 14 -1.33 -1.10 7.39
CA GLY A 14 -2.14 -0.94 8.59
C GLY A 14 -1.85 -2.01 9.66
N PRO A 15 -2.41 -1.85 10.88
CA PRO A 15 -2.03 -2.61 12.08
C PRO A 15 -2.17 -4.14 11.99
N ASN A 16 -2.91 -4.67 11.01
CA ASN A 16 -3.23 -6.11 10.95
C ASN A 16 -2.73 -6.85 9.69
N ILE A 17 -2.30 -6.14 8.63
CA ILE A 17 -1.90 -6.78 7.36
C ILE A 17 -0.44 -6.48 7.02
N GLY A 18 0.05 -5.29 7.36
CA GLY A 18 1.44 -4.92 7.13
C GLY A 18 2.42 -5.86 7.83
N ALA A 19 2.13 -6.27 9.07
CA ALA A 19 3.07 -7.00 9.92
C ALA A 19 3.47 -8.37 9.36
N GLY A 20 2.51 -9.25 9.01
CA GLY A 20 2.83 -10.59 8.52
C GLY A 20 3.47 -10.60 7.13
N VAL A 21 3.04 -9.70 6.24
CA VAL A 21 3.68 -9.55 4.91
C VAL A 21 5.09 -8.98 5.07
N ALA A 22 5.27 -7.96 5.90
CA ALA A 22 6.57 -7.36 6.20
C ALA A 22 7.56 -8.39 6.79
N GLU A 23 7.11 -9.14 7.79
CA GLU A 23 7.90 -10.19 8.45
C GLU A 23 8.35 -11.24 7.44
N GLN A 24 7.42 -11.74 6.61
CA GLN A 24 7.76 -12.74 5.60
C GLN A 24 8.79 -12.23 4.59
N PHE A 25 8.71 -10.98 4.13
CA PHE A 25 9.72 -10.41 3.23
C PHE A 25 11.06 -10.19 3.94
N ALA A 26 11.06 -9.72 5.18
CA ALA A 26 12.28 -9.55 5.97
C ALA A 26 13.00 -10.89 6.22
N ASP A 27 12.27 -11.95 6.55
CA ASP A 27 12.81 -13.31 6.72
C ASP A 27 13.42 -13.87 5.43
N ASN A 28 12.94 -13.42 4.27
CA ASN A 28 13.52 -13.74 2.96
C ASN A 28 14.63 -12.76 2.54
N GLY A 29 15.08 -11.91 3.45
CA GLY A 29 16.22 -11.02 3.26
C GLY A 29 15.91 -9.76 2.46
N TYR A 30 14.66 -9.32 2.36
CA TYR A 30 14.34 -8.02 1.74
C TYR A 30 14.54 -6.85 2.72
N LYS A 31 14.93 -5.69 2.19
CA LYS A 31 14.70 -4.41 2.87
C LYS A 31 13.22 -4.09 2.77
N VAL A 32 12.56 -3.88 3.90
CA VAL A 32 11.11 -3.64 3.93
C VAL A 32 10.86 -2.17 4.23
N VAL A 33 10.12 -1.51 3.33
CA VAL A 33 9.63 -0.14 3.53
C VAL A 33 8.10 -0.16 3.61
N LEU A 34 7.57 0.37 4.71
CA LEU A 34 6.15 0.38 5.03
C LEU A 34 5.58 1.80 4.88
N THR A 35 4.41 1.90 4.26
CA THR A 35 3.66 3.16 4.17
C THR A 35 2.33 3.08 4.88
N SER A 36 2.05 4.09 5.70
CA SER A 36 0.77 4.28 6.35
C SER A 36 0.47 5.78 6.55
N ARG A 37 -0.80 6.11 6.78
CA ARG A 37 -1.24 7.50 7.03
C ARG A 37 -0.71 8.06 8.34
N LYS A 38 -0.59 7.20 9.36
CA LYS A 38 -0.06 7.57 10.67
C LYS A 38 1.40 7.14 10.76
N GLN A 39 2.21 7.96 11.38
CA GLN A 39 3.54 7.54 11.78
C GLN A 39 3.40 6.41 12.81
N HIS A 40 4.18 5.35 12.64
CA HIS A 40 4.32 4.32 13.66
C HIS A 40 5.43 4.77 14.60
N ASP A 41 5.10 5.01 15.86
CA ASP A 41 6.08 5.37 16.90
C ASP A 41 6.94 4.15 17.29
N ASP A 42 6.41 2.94 17.06
CA ASP A 42 7.12 1.67 17.23
C ASP A 42 7.95 1.33 15.99
N ALA A 43 8.86 2.23 15.61
CA ALA A 43 9.86 1.94 14.58
C ALA A 43 10.77 0.80 15.09
N THR A 44 10.38 -0.44 14.82
CA THR A 44 11.27 -1.57 15.02
C THR A 44 12.44 -1.39 14.06
N PRO A 45 13.69 -1.70 14.48
CA PRO A 45 14.86 -1.56 13.62
C PRO A 45 14.82 -2.43 12.36
N ALA A 46 13.85 -3.33 12.26
CA ALA A 46 13.66 -4.23 11.12
C ALA A 46 13.07 -3.53 9.87
N TYR A 47 12.29 -2.45 10.05
CA TYR A 47 11.53 -1.83 8.95
C TYR A 47 11.77 -0.33 8.84
N SER A 48 11.78 0.18 7.61
CA SER A 48 11.71 1.62 7.36
C SER A 48 10.27 2.06 7.17
N TYR A 49 9.92 3.25 7.63
CA TYR A 49 8.57 3.80 7.54
C TYR A 49 8.56 5.09 6.74
N VAL A 50 7.64 5.18 5.78
CA VAL A 50 7.38 6.39 4.99
C VAL A 50 5.91 6.76 5.16
N GLN A 51 5.65 7.88 5.82
CA GLN A 51 4.29 8.40 5.94
C GLN A 51 3.76 8.85 4.57
N GLY A 52 2.50 8.53 4.28
CA GLY A 52 1.79 9.03 3.10
C GLY A 52 0.31 8.68 3.10
N ASP A 53 -0.49 9.48 2.41
CA ASP A 53 -1.94 9.31 2.31
C ASP A 53 -2.39 9.01 0.88
N LEU A 54 -2.80 7.76 0.66
CA LEU A 54 -3.13 7.26 -0.67
C LEU A 54 -4.48 7.76 -1.20
N SER A 55 -5.25 8.55 -0.44
CA SER A 55 -6.36 9.32 -1.01
C SER A 55 -5.88 10.52 -1.84
N ASP A 56 -4.62 10.92 -1.68
CA ASP A 56 -3.92 11.83 -2.58
C ASP A 56 -2.99 11.03 -3.50
N PRO A 57 -3.29 10.92 -4.81
CA PRO A 57 -2.44 10.21 -5.76
C PRO A 57 -1.02 10.79 -5.89
N MET A 58 -0.81 12.08 -5.58
CA MET A 58 0.52 12.68 -5.64
C MET A 58 1.41 12.24 -4.49
N SER A 59 0.83 11.86 -3.34
CA SER A 59 1.58 11.28 -2.22
C SER A 59 2.37 10.03 -2.64
N VAL A 60 1.85 9.25 -3.61
CA VAL A 60 2.53 8.06 -4.12
C VAL A 60 3.89 8.41 -4.72
N VAL A 61 3.97 9.51 -5.47
CA VAL A 61 5.24 9.97 -6.07
C VAL A 61 6.24 10.33 -4.98
N GLU A 62 5.79 11.03 -3.94
CA GLU A 62 6.63 11.40 -2.81
C GLU A 62 7.10 10.19 -1.99
N ILE A 63 6.22 9.21 -1.79
CA ILE A 63 6.55 7.93 -1.13
C ILE A 63 7.68 7.24 -1.88
N PHE A 64 7.54 7.06 -3.20
CA PHE A 64 8.56 6.41 -4.01
C PHE A 64 9.89 7.18 -4.02
N ALA A 65 9.85 8.51 -4.03
CA ALA A 65 11.07 9.33 -3.91
C ALA A 65 11.82 9.03 -2.59
N LYS A 66 11.11 9.04 -1.46
CA LYS A 66 11.69 8.72 -0.14
C LYS A 66 12.19 7.28 -0.06
N VAL A 67 11.47 6.31 -0.64
CA VAL A 67 11.90 4.91 -0.67
C VAL A 67 13.23 4.75 -1.41
N ARG A 68 13.40 5.46 -2.54
CA ARG A 68 14.65 5.47 -3.31
C ARG A 68 15.83 6.01 -2.51
N GLU A 69 15.61 7.08 -1.74
CA GLU A 69 16.62 7.67 -0.87
C GLU A 69 17.03 6.71 0.26
N ILE A 70 16.06 6.00 0.87
CA ILE A 70 16.30 5.13 2.02
C ILE A 70 16.96 3.80 1.61
N SER A 71 16.50 3.21 0.51
CA SER A 71 16.72 1.78 0.23
C SER A 71 17.04 1.45 -1.23
N GLY A 72 17.12 2.46 -2.10
CA GLY A 72 17.23 2.27 -3.55
C GLY A 72 15.87 1.93 -4.20
N GLU A 73 15.92 1.44 -5.44
CA GLU A 73 14.71 1.15 -6.19
C GLU A 73 13.96 -0.07 -5.64
N PRO A 74 12.64 0.01 -5.37
CA PRO A 74 11.86 -1.15 -4.98
C PRO A 74 11.74 -2.12 -6.17
N SER A 75 12.06 -3.39 -5.93
CA SER A 75 11.88 -4.46 -6.90
C SER A 75 10.53 -5.14 -6.74
N VAL A 76 9.98 -5.11 -5.52
CA VAL A 76 8.62 -5.57 -5.23
C VAL A 76 7.79 -4.43 -4.67
N VAL A 77 6.57 -4.24 -5.19
CA VAL A 77 5.60 -3.29 -4.66
C VAL A 77 4.33 -4.04 -4.32
N VAL A 78 3.90 -3.95 -3.05
CA VAL A 78 2.64 -4.50 -2.57
C VAL A 78 1.69 -3.34 -2.32
N TYR A 79 0.66 -3.21 -3.15
CA TYR A 79 -0.40 -2.25 -2.92
C TYR A 79 -1.51 -2.92 -2.12
N ASN A 80 -1.52 -2.67 -0.81
CA ASN A 80 -2.43 -3.28 0.15
C ASN A 80 -3.52 -2.34 0.65
N ALA A 81 -3.38 -1.03 0.43
CA ALA A 81 -4.38 -0.08 0.87
C ALA A 81 -5.73 -0.32 0.17
N ALA A 82 -6.80 -0.20 0.95
CA ALA A 82 -8.17 -0.20 0.47
C ALA A 82 -9.03 0.75 1.31
N ALA A 83 -10.03 1.37 0.69
CA ALA A 83 -10.99 2.24 1.36
C ALA A 83 -12.42 1.91 0.91
N VAL A 84 -13.34 1.77 1.86
CA VAL A 84 -14.77 1.57 1.56
C VAL A 84 -15.58 2.30 2.62
N SER A 85 -15.94 3.54 2.29
CA SER A 85 -16.82 4.38 3.08
C SER A 85 -18.26 3.87 2.96
N ARG A 86 -18.97 3.86 4.08
CA ARG A 86 -20.33 3.34 4.18
C ARG A 86 -21.25 4.38 4.79
N THR A 87 -22.46 4.43 4.27
CA THR A 87 -23.59 5.13 4.87
C THR A 87 -24.43 4.16 5.71
N ALA A 88 -25.30 4.72 6.56
CA ALA A 88 -26.34 3.92 7.21
C ALA A 88 -27.26 3.30 6.12
N LYS A 89 -27.77 2.09 6.35
CA LYS A 89 -28.59 1.36 5.35
C LYS A 89 -29.81 2.18 4.92
N GLU A 90 -30.37 2.90 5.87
CA GLU A 90 -31.56 3.73 5.73
C GLU A 90 -31.30 4.96 4.84
N ASN A 91 -30.04 5.37 4.72
CA ASN A 91 -29.59 6.60 4.06
C ASN A 91 -28.49 6.29 3.04
N THR A 92 -28.69 5.27 2.20
CA THR A 92 -27.66 4.76 1.28
C THR A 92 -27.11 5.84 0.33
N PHE A 93 -27.90 6.89 0.03
CA PHE A 93 -27.54 7.99 -0.86
C PHE A 93 -26.82 9.17 -0.18
N ASP A 94 -26.63 9.16 1.13
CA ASP A 94 -26.03 10.27 1.89
C ASP A 94 -24.48 10.25 1.84
N LEU A 95 -23.89 9.52 0.89
CA LEU A 95 -22.44 9.49 0.74
C LEU A 95 -22.00 10.75 -0.01
N GLU A 96 -21.31 11.63 0.70
CA GLU A 96 -20.70 12.81 0.09
C GLU A 96 -19.80 12.42 -1.09
N LEU A 97 -19.94 13.13 -2.21
CA LEU A 97 -19.15 12.88 -3.42
C LEU A 97 -17.64 12.88 -3.14
N SER A 98 -17.18 13.80 -2.30
CA SER A 98 -15.77 13.89 -1.90
C SER A 98 -15.26 12.65 -1.16
N THR A 99 -16.13 11.98 -0.40
CA THR A 99 -15.79 10.74 0.29
C THR A 99 -15.69 9.58 -0.69
N PHE A 100 -16.65 9.50 -1.63
CA PHE A 100 -16.60 8.53 -2.72
C PHE A 100 -15.36 8.71 -3.61
N GLU A 101 -15.03 9.96 -3.97
CA GLU A 101 -13.81 10.28 -4.73
C GLU A 101 -12.53 9.92 -3.96
N SER A 102 -12.50 10.14 -2.65
CA SER A 102 -11.40 9.72 -1.79
C SER A 102 -11.21 8.20 -1.81
N ASP A 103 -12.30 7.43 -1.71
CA ASP A 103 -12.25 5.97 -1.84
C ASP A 103 -11.74 5.54 -3.23
N LEU A 104 -12.22 6.18 -4.30
CA LEU A 104 -11.74 5.90 -5.66
C LEU A 104 -10.26 6.23 -5.83
N ASN A 105 -9.78 7.30 -5.20
CA ASN A 105 -8.36 7.64 -5.23
C ASN A 105 -7.53 6.53 -4.57
N VAL A 106 -7.89 6.08 -3.36
CA VAL A 106 -7.18 4.99 -2.68
C VAL A 106 -7.20 3.70 -3.49
N ASN A 107 -8.35 3.30 -4.04
CA ASN A 107 -8.50 2.00 -4.67
C ASN A 107 -8.14 1.97 -6.17
N THR A 108 -8.02 3.12 -6.84
CA THR A 108 -7.90 3.17 -8.30
C THR A 108 -6.81 4.13 -8.74
N THR A 109 -6.99 5.43 -8.48
CA THR A 109 -6.09 6.45 -9.01
C THR A 109 -4.66 6.28 -8.47
N SER A 110 -4.52 6.08 -7.17
CA SER A 110 -3.23 5.87 -6.52
C SER A 110 -2.60 4.53 -6.88
N VAL A 111 -3.41 3.49 -7.17
CA VAL A 111 -2.90 2.21 -7.72
C VAL A 111 -2.26 2.45 -9.09
N PHE A 112 -2.91 3.20 -9.97
CA PHE A 112 -2.37 3.54 -11.28
C PHE A 112 -1.07 4.34 -11.17
N VAL A 113 -1.00 5.33 -10.28
CA VAL A 113 0.24 6.08 -10.03
C VAL A 113 1.34 5.17 -9.49
N ALA A 114 1.00 4.26 -8.56
CA ALA A 114 1.96 3.31 -7.99
C ALA A 114 2.51 2.35 -9.04
N ILE A 115 1.68 1.87 -9.97
CA ILE A 115 2.12 1.05 -11.11
C ILE A 115 3.12 1.84 -11.97
N LYS A 116 2.84 3.10 -12.28
CA LYS A 116 3.76 3.94 -13.07
C LYS A 116 5.10 4.13 -12.37
N GLU A 117 5.10 4.40 -11.07
CA GLU A 117 6.34 4.53 -10.29
C GLU A 117 7.09 3.21 -10.17
N ALA A 118 6.39 2.10 -9.95
CA ALA A 118 6.99 0.76 -9.91
C ALA A 118 7.65 0.40 -11.25
N LEU A 119 6.99 0.68 -12.38
CA LEU A 119 7.57 0.45 -13.71
C LEU A 119 8.85 1.26 -13.93
N LYS A 120 8.91 2.52 -13.48
CA LYS A 120 10.14 3.32 -13.52
C LYS A 120 11.26 2.61 -12.75
N SER A 121 10.99 2.20 -11.51
CA SER A 121 11.94 1.45 -10.68
C SER A 121 12.41 0.16 -11.36
N PHE A 122 11.50 -0.60 -11.95
CA PHE A 122 11.79 -1.88 -12.61
C PHE A 122 12.69 -1.73 -13.84
N THR A 123 12.61 -0.60 -14.55
CA THR A 123 13.51 -0.33 -15.70
C THR A 123 14.95 -0.06 -15.29
N SER A 124 15.16 0.47 -14.08
CA SER A 124 16.50 0.74 -13.53
C SER A 124 17.16 -0.48 -12.89
N LEU A 125 16.38 -1.52 -12.58
CA LEU A 125 16.86 -2.73 -11.89
C LEU A 125 17.47 -3.77 -12.84
N PRO A 126 18.47 -4.55 -12.38
CA PRO A 126 19.10 -5.60 -13.17
C PRO A 126 18.09 -6.67 -13.59
N ALA A 127 18.40 -7.40 -14.67
CA ALA A 127 17.51 -8.45 -15.20
C ALA A 127 17.25 -9.61 -14.22
N SER A 128 18.17 -9.85 -13.28
CA SER A 128 18.04 -10.84 -12.21
C SER A 128 17.12 -10.41 -11.06
N ALA A 129 16.71 -9.13 -11.01
CA ALA A 129 15.83 -8.65 -9.95
C ALA A 129 14.41 -9.20 -10.10
N SER A 130 13.78 -9.56 -8.98
CA SER A 130 12.35 -9.88 -8.97
C SER A 130 11.58 -8.57 -9.13
N LYS A 131 10.93 -8.37 -10.29
CA LYS A 131 10.18 -7.16 -10.66
C LYS A 131 8.70 -7.48 -10.56
N THR A 132 8.07 -7.14 -9.43
CA THR A 132 6.70 -7.61 -9.13
C THR A 132 5.85 -6.52 -8.50
N PHE A 133 4.63 -6.37 -9.01
CA PHE A 133 3.60 -5.51 -8.44
C PHE A 133 2.41 -6.36 -7.99
N ILE A 134 2.02 -6.27 -6.72
CA ILE A 134 0.93 -7.07 -6.13
C ILE A 134 -0.27 -6.18 -5.79
N TYR A 135 -1.35 -6.43 -6.53
CA TYR A 135 -2.72 -5.95 -6.39
C TYR A 135 -3.60 -6.65 -5.33
N THR A 136 -3.57 -6.39 -4.01
CA THR A 136 -4.29 -7.32 -3.07
C THR A 136 -5.80 -7.15 -2.98
N TYR A 137 -6.43 -6.25 -3.76
CA TYR A 137 -7.84 -5.88 -3.63
C TYR A 137 -8.80 -7.05 -3.39
N VAL A 138 -9.19 -7.23 -2.12
CA VAL A 138 -10.24 -8.15 -1.69
C VAL A 138 -10.94 -7.52 -0.49
N SER A 139 -12.20 -7.13 -0.70
CA SER A 139 -13.14 -6.83 0.39
C SER A 139 -13.92 -8.12 0.69
N ILE A 140 -13.41 -8.98 1.57
CA ILE A 140 -14.22 -10.07 2.15
C ILE A 140 -15.11 -9.45 3.20
N GLN A 141 -16.40 -9.32 2.88
CA GLN A 141 -17.40 -8.86 3.83
C GLN A 141 -18.08 -10.07 4.48
N PRO A 142 -18.26 -10.08 5.80
CA PRO A 142 -19.15 -11.04 6.42
C PRO A 142 -20.56 -10.88 5.83
N PRO A 143 -21.35 -11.96 5.69
CA PRO A 143 -22.69 -11.87 5.14
C PRO A 143 -23.52 -10.85 5.93
N ILE A 144 -24.22 -9.98 5.22
CA ILE A 144 -25.16 -9.02 5.81
C ILE A 144 -26.13 -9.83 6.67
N SER A 145 -26.06 -9.67 8.00
CA SER A 145 -27.05 -10.28 8.87
C SER A 145 -28.42 -9.70 8.53
N LYS A 146 -29.44 -10.57 8.44
CA LYS A 146 -30.84 -10.22 8.13
C LYS A 146 -31.52 -9.35 9.20
N ALA A 147 -30.77 -8.70 10.10
CA ALA A 147 -31.33 -7.75 11.04
C ALA A 147 -31.56 -6.42 10.31
N GLY A 148 -32.79 -6.18 9.88
CA GLY A 148 -33.22 -4.88 9.35
C GLY A 148 -34.17 -4.89 8.15
N LEU A 149 -34.62 -6.05 7.67
CA LEU A 149 -35.81 -6.10 6.80
C LEU A 149 -37.04 -6.30 7.68
N VAL A 150 -37.63 -5.19 8.12
CA VAL A 150 -39.04 -5.10 8.54
C VAL A 150 -39.67 -3.97 7.72
#